data_AF-A0A2V1B1M4-F1
#
_entry.id   AF-A0A2V1B1M4-F1
#
_cell.length_a   1.000
_cell.length_b   1.000
_cell.length_c   1.000
_cell.angle_alpha   90.00
_cell.angle_beta   90.00
_cell.angle_gamma   90.00
#
_symmetry.space_group_name_H-M   'P 1'
#
loop_
_entity.id
_entity.type
_entity.pdbx_description
1 polymer ?
#
loop_
_entity_poly.entity_id
_entity_poly.type
_entity_poly.pdbx_seq_one_letter_code
_entity_poly.pdbx_strand_id
1 'polypeptide(L)'
;MCAQSNLTFAYTYGYPLYRYGLVVQGTPNASTNSVFHQRSLSTTADRGLNKPNVDTLYSKAFLDLSHWDLVVKIPKIEGRYWVSLYSNDIANIGALQSDSAGDYLVRFNKNNPGITRANASSPYRAYINIPTPYAISLIRILVQPNDADAAVVHGIQDQLRITPVRRAKPVAPRLDLKIFEDPKIMPGSRNTLEEGVLKLAAKLAPDNEPAVIADRSWVSATLQGAGLNKGSFKQPKGTNLTAASLAANSSIVKEFSVPGFLDRLGNDWILPNPENFGNFRSAYVSRYSSAATGYLVLTRDQNLYPALLELA
;
A
#
# COMPACT_ATOMS: atom_id res chain seq x y z
N MET A 1 -30.78 -2.43 7.13
CA MET A 1 -30.05 -1.52 6.23
C MET A 1 -28.61 -1.25 6.70
N CYS A 2 -28.35 -0.84 7.94
CA CYS A 2 -26.98 -0.58 8.43
C CYS A 2 -25.99 -1.74 8.24
N ALA A 3 -26.37 -3.00 8.53
CA ALA A 3 -25.45 -4.13 8.43
C ALA A 3 -24.95 -4.40 7.00
N GLN A 4 -25.79 -4.19 5.97
CA GLN A 4 -25.37 -4.36 4.58
C GLN A 4 -24.40 -3.25 4.15
N SER A 5 -24.68 -1.99 4.52
CA SER A 5 -23.77 -0.87 4.24
C SER A 5 -22.44 -1.01 4.97
N ASN A 6 -22.46 -1.48 6.22
CA ASN A 6 -21.25 -1.79 6.99
C ASN A 6 -20.43 -2.89 6.29
N LEU A 7 -21.08 -3.92 5.77
CA LEU A 7 -20.44 -5.00 5.02
C LEU A 7 -19.79 -4.50 3.72
N THR A 8 -20.47 -3.61 2.97
CA THR A 8 -19.87 -2.92 1.81
C THR A 8 -18.62 -2.15 2.22
N PHE A 9 -18.69 -1.34 3.28
CA PHE A 9 -17.54 -0.59 3.77
C PHE A 9 -16.39 -1.52 4.20
N ALA A 10 -16.68 -2.61 4.91
CA ALA A 10 -15.66 -3.56 5.36
C ALA A 10 -14.96 -4.24 4.18
N TYR A 11 -15.68 -4.56 3.12
CA TYR A 11 -15.09 -5.09 1.88
C TYR A 11 -14.20 -4.04 1.21
N THR A 12 -14.68 -2.80 1.03
CA THR A 12 -13.91 -1.66 0.50
C THR A 12 -12.62 -1.43 1.31
N TYR A 13 -12.72 -1.43 2.64
CA TYR A 13 -11.61 -1.22 3.56
C TYR A 13 -10.58 -2.37 3.54
N GLY A 14 -11.06 -3.61 3.43
CA GLY A 14 -10.23 -4.82 3.46
C GLY A 14 -9.51 -5.12 2.15
N TYR A 15 -10.05 -4.69 1.01
CA TYR A 15 -9.50 -5.06 -0.30
C TYR A 15 -8.03 -4.65 -0.53
N PRO A 16 -7.55 -3.45 -0.11
CA PRO A 16 -6.14 -3.12 -0.18
C PRO A 16 -5.23 -4.06 0.63
N LEU A 17 -5.73 -4.66 1.72
CA LEU A 17 -4.98 -5.66 2.50
C LEU A 17 -4.88 -6.99 1.74
N TYR A 18 -5.95 -7.38 1.03
CA TYR A 18 -5.90 -8.52 0.11
C TYR A 18 -4.87 -8.29 -1.01
N ARG A 19 -4.84 -7.09 -1.59
CA ARG A 19 -3.83 -6.72 -2.60
C ARG A 19 -2.40 -6.76 -2.06
N TYR A 20 -2.17 -6.30 -0.83
CA TYR A 20 -0.89 -6.51 -0.14
C TYR A 20 -0.49 -7.98 -0.10
N GLY A 21 -1.43 -8.86 0.27
CA GLY A 21 -1.22 -10.31 0.29
C GLY A 21 -0.84 -10.89 -1.07
N LEU A 22 -1.46 -10.44 -2.15
CA LEU A 22 -1.08 -10.86 -3.52
C LEU A 22 0.36 -10.43 -3.88
N VAL A 23 0.80 -9.25 -3.43
CA VAL A 23 2.19 -8.80 -3.63
C VAL A 23 3.16 -9.69 -2.85
N VAL A 24 2.80 -10.10 -1.63
CA VAL A 24 3.57 -11.07 -0.83
C VAL A 24 3.69 -12.40 -1.57
N GLN A 25 2.56 -13.00 -1.98
CA GLN A 25 2.53 -14.27 -2.71
C GLN A 25 3.32 -14.23 -4.03
N GLY A 26 3.29 -13.10 -4.73
CA GLY A 26 4.07 -12.88 -5.95
C GLY A 26 5.56 -12.59 -5.72
N THR A 27 6.05 -12.68 -4.49
CA THR A 27 7.45 -12.42 -4.14
C THR A 27 8.12 -13.71 -3.63
N PRO A 28 9.05 -14.30 -4.38
CA PRO A 28 9.73 -15.52 -3.96
C PRO A 28 10.44 -15.37 -2.62
N ASN A 29 10.25 -16.33 -1.72
CA ASN A 29 10.85 -16.36 -0.38
C ASN A 29 10.61 -15.09 0.44
N ALA A 30 9.42 -14.47 0.28
CA ALA A 30 9.04 -13.27 1.00
C ALA A 30 9.25 -13.42 2.51
N SER A 31 9.85 -12.41 3.12
CA SER A 31 10.07 -12.29 4.55
C SER A 31 9.94 -10.82 4.96
N THR A 32 9.68 -10.58 6.24
CA THR A 32 9.59 -9.22 6.75
C THR A 32 10.98 -8.62 6.93
N ASN A 33 11.06 -7.28 6.82
CA ASN A 33 12.24 -6.48 7.09
C ASN A 33 13.47 -6.83 6.23
N SER A 34 13.22 -7.38 5.04
CA SER A 34 14.22 -7.68 4.01
C SER A 34 13.84 -7.01 2.69
N VAL A 35 14.83 -6.76 1.83
CA VAL A 35 14.62 -6.16 0.50
C VAL A 35 14.60 -7.27 -0.56
N PHE A 36 13.64 -7.17 -1.48
CA PHE A 36 13.46 -8.09 -2.61
C PHE A 36 13.55 -7.30 -3.90
N HIS A 37 14.39 -7.77 -4.84
CA HIS A 37 14.66 -7.06 -6.09
C HIS A 37 14.00 -7.76 -7.27
N GLN A 38 13.23 -7.02 -8.04
CA GLN A 38 12.85 -7.40 -9.38
C GLN A 38 13.98 -7.01 -10.33
N ARG A 39 14.60 -7.99 -10.98
CA ARG A 39 15.78 -7.79 -11.85
C ARG A 39 15.44 -7.59 -13.32
N SER A 40 14.19 -7.82 -13.70
CA SER A 40 13.70 -7.64 -15.07
C SER A 40 12.55 -6.65 -15.08
N LEU A 41 12.43 -5.88 -16.16
CA LEU A 41 11.24 -5.06 -16.37
C LEU A 41 9.99 -5.93 -16.40
N SER A 42 8.88 -5.36 -15.92
CA SER A 42 7.63 -6.09 -15.85
C SER A 42 7.06 -6.31 -17.24
N THR A 43 6.35 -7.42 -17.41
CA THR A 43 5.67 -7.84 -18.62
C THR A 43 4.17 -8.03 -18.34
N THR A 44 3.38 -8.30 -19.37
CA THR A 44 1.95 -8.64 -19.21
C THR A 44 1.72 -9.96 -18.47
N ALA A 45 2.75 -10.77 -18.27
CA ALA A 45 2.69 -12.00 -17.47
C ALA A 45 2.80 -11.73 -15.95
N ASP A 46 3.33 -10.58 -15.53
CA ASP A 46 3.47 -10.24 -14.12
C ASP A 46 2.10 -9.93 -13.50
N ARG A 47 1.79 -10.62 -12.39
CA ARG A 47 0.49 -10.53 -11.70
C ARG A 47 0.55 -9.86 -10.33
N GLY A 48 1.75 -9.55 -9.83
CA GLY A 48 1.94 -8.99 -8.48
C GLY A 48 1.40 -7.57 -8.32
N LEU A 49 1.69 -6.69 -9.28
CA LEU A 49 1.17 -5.32 -9.34
C LEU A 49 0.29 -5.16 -10.58
N ASN A 50 -0.90 -4.57 -10.41
CA ASN A 50 -1.77 -4.26 -11.55
C ASN A 50 -1.16 -3.09 -12.33
N LYS A 51 -1.16 -3.19 -13.67
CA LYS A 51 -0.59 -2.19 -14.59
C LYS A 51 0.87 -1.84 -14.25
N PRO A 52 1.79 -2.81 -14.33
CA PRO A 52 3.15 -2.57 -13.93
C PRO A 52 3.84 -1.56 -14.85
N ASN A 53 4.84 -0.85 -14.31
CA ASN A 53 5.60 0.18 -15.02
C ASN A 53 6.76 -0.49 -15.80
N VAL A 54 6.98 -0.05 -17.04
CA VAL A 54 8.02 -0.58 -17.94
C VAL A 54 9.27 0.31 -18.03
N ASP A 55 9.30 1.41 -17.30
CA ASP A 55 10.40 2.37 -17.22
C ASP A 55 11.30 2.12 -16.00
N THR A 56 10.82 1.39 -14.98
CA THR A 56 11.53 1.24 -13.70
C THR A 56 11.69 -0.21 -13.27
N LEU A 57 12.86 -0.55 -12.72
CA LEU A 57 13.00 -1.76 -11.91
C LEU A 57 12.51 -1.53 -10.49
N TYR A 58 11.81 -2.52 -9.95
CA TYR A 58 11.25 -2.49 -8.61
C TYR A 58 12.16 -3.15 -7.59
N SER A 59 12.27 -2.56 -6.40
CA SER A 59 12.59 -3.29 -5.17
C SER A 59 11.46 -3.12 -4.17
N LYS A 60 11.22 -4.11 -3.33
CA LYS A 60 10.13 -4.08 -2.34
C LYS A 60 10.59 -4.59 -1.00
N ALA A 61 9.96 -4.12 0.06
CA ALA A 61 10.17 -4.62 1.41
C ALA A 61 8.86 -4.68 2.17
N PHE A 62 8.57 -5.83 2.78
CA PHE A 62 7.43 -6.02 3.68
C PHE A 62 7.87 -5.63 5.08
N LEU A 63 7.37 -4.52 5.59
CA LEU A 63 7.85 -3.91 6.83
C LEU A 63 7.00 -4.41 8.00
N ASP A 64 7.66 -5.01 8.99
CA ASP A 64 7.11 -5.34 10.29
C ASP A 64 7.77 -4.47 11.37
N LEU A 65 7.04 -3.44 11.77
CA LEU A 65 7.41 -2.44 12.78
C LEU A 65 6.87 -2.79 14.18
N SER A 66 6.28 -3.98 14.35
CA SER A 66 5.68 -4.41 15.61
C SER A 66 6.69 -4.45 16.77
N HIS A 67 7.92 -4.89 16.47
CA HIS A 67 9.01 -5.07 17.43
C HIS A 67 10.27 -4.27 17.07
N TRP A 68 10.30 -3.68 15.87
CA TRP A 68 11.49 -3.08 15.29
C TRP A 68 11.17 -1.71 14.71
N ASP A 69 12.08 -0.76 14.84
CA ASP A 69 12.23 0.30 13.83
C ASP A 69 13.23 -0.21 12.79
N LEU A 70 13.23 0.38 11.59
CA LEU A 70 14.01 -0.12 10.47
C LEU A 70 14.87 1.00 9.92
N VAL A 71 16.19 0.80 9.91
CA VAL A 71 17.10 1.68 9.19
C VAL A 71 17.13 1.22 7.74
N VAL A 72 16.60 2.05 6.85
CA VAL A 72 16.66 1.86 5.41
C VAL A 72 17.85 2.65 4.88
N LYS A 73 18.84 1.96 4.34
CA LYS A 73 20.00 2.57 3.70
C LYS A 73 19.73 2.74 2.21
N ILE A 74 19.74 3.99 1.77
CA ILE A 74 19.67 4.37 0.35
C ILE A 74 21.09 4.65 -0.13
N PRO A 75 21.59 3.93 -1.16
CA PRO A 75 22.90 4.19 -1.73
C PRO A 75 22.91 5.51 -2.51
N LYS A 76 24.10 5.91 -2.96
CA LYS A 76 24.23 7.03 -3.89
C LYS A 76 23.58 6.64 -5.23
N ILE A 77 22.62 7.45 -5.66
CA ILE A 77 21.93 7.32 -6.95
C ILE A 77 22.05 8.66 -7.65
N GLU A 78 22.86 8.74 -8.70
CA GLU A 78 23.14 9.97 -9.43
C GLU A 78 22.50 9.96 -10.81
N GLY A 79 22.01 11.12 -11.24
CA GLY A 79 21.57 11.34 -12.62
C GLY A 79 20.37 10.51 -13.08
N ARG A 80 19.62 9.87 -12.16
CA ARG A 80 18.42 9.09 -12.52
C ARG A 80 17.29 9.26 -11.52
N TYR A 81 16.08 9.10 -12.04
CA TYR A 81 14.88 9.05 -11.22
C TYR A 81 14.87 7.81 -10.33
N TRP A 82 14.53 8.02 -9.06
CA TRP A 82 14.20 6.97 -8.12
C TRP A 82 13.20 7.51 -7.09
N VAL A 83 12.38 6.61 -6.54
CA VAL A 83 11.44 6.91 -5.45
C VAL A 83 11.29 5.67 -4.58
N SER A 84 11.14 5.86 -3.27
CA SER A 84 10.73 4.85 -2.30
C SER A 84 9.43 5.33 -1.65
N LEU A 85 8.33 4.67 -1.99
CA LEU A 85 7.01 4.92 -1.40
C LEU A 85 6.74 3.99 -0.23
N TYR A 86 5.91 4.44 0.71
CA TYR A 86 5.53 3.66 1.89
C TYR A 86 4.01 3.54 2.01
N SER A 87 3.51 2.29 1.95
CA SER A 87 2.11 1.90 2.12
C SER A 87 1.12 2.61 1.17
N ASN A 88 0.06 3.25 1.69
CA ASN A 88 -0.87 4.09 0.89
C ASN A 88 -0.24 5.46 0.62
N ASP A 89 0.99 5.42 0.13
CA ASP A 89 1.83 6.56 -0.13
C ASP A 89 1.80 7.68 0.92
N ILE A 90 1.89 7.29 2.19
CA ILE A 90 1.89 8.25 3.31
C ILE A 90 3.20 9.03 3.40
N ALA A 91 4.24 8.55 2.72
CA ALA A 91 5.58 9.10 2.68
C ALA A 91 6.30 8.63 1.41
N ASN A 92 6.99 9.56 0.76
CA ASN A 92 7.89 9.33 -0.36
C ASN A 92 9.25 9.94 -0.09
N ILE A 93 10.32 9.18 -0.31
CA ILE A 93 11.66 9.74 -0.48
C ILE A 93 12.14 9.48 -1.92
N GLY A 94 12.84 10.42 -2.53
CA GLY A 94 13.22 10.25 -3.92
C GLY A 94 13.96 11.42 -4.56
N ALA A 95 14.27 11.23 -5.84
CA ALA A 95 15.00 12.20 -6.65
C ALA A 95 14.26 13.54 -6.76
N LEU A 96 12.93 13.53 -6.85
CA LEU A 96 12.13 14.75 -7.02
C LEU A 96 12.08 15.62 -5.76
N GLN A 97 12.27 15.04 -4.57
CA GLN A 97 12.43 15.77 -3.31
C GLN A 97 13.88 16.17 -3.02
N SER A 98 14.81 15.90 -3.93
CA SER A 98 16.26 16.06 -3.70
C SER A 98 16.75 15.27 -2.47
N ASP A 99 16.13 14.12 -2.20
CA ASP A 99 16.60 13.23 -1.15
C ASP A 99 17.96 12.63 -1.51
N SER A 100 18.81 12.49 -0.50
CA SER A 100 20.20 12.07 -0.69
C SER A 100 20.45 10.68 -0.12
N ALA A 101 21.59 10.11 -0.51
CA ALA A 101 22.08 8.87 0.06
C ALA A 101 22.24 8.95 1.58
N GLY A 102 22.06 7.80 2.22
CA GLY A 102 22.25 7.64 3.67
C GLY A 102 21.14 6.82 4.31
N ASP A 103 21.09 6.93 5.62
CA ASP A 103 20.21 6.12 6.46
C ASP A 103 18.92 6.89 6.77
N TYR A 104 17.78 6.24 6.59
CA TYR A 104 16.45 6.73 6.92
C TYR A 104 15.84 5.81 7.96
N LEU A 105 15.28 6.36 9.05
CA LEU A 105 14.67 5.55 10.09
C LEU A 105 13.16 5.44 9.86
N VAL A 106 12.71 4.27 9.41
CA VAL A 106 11.28 3.92 9.34
C VAL A 106 10.84 3.42 10.71
N ARG A 107 9.76 4.00 11.25
CA ARG A 107 9.29 3.69 12.61
C ARG A 107 7.77 3.71 12.72
N PHE A 108 7.25 2.94 13.65
CA PHE A 108 5.83 3.03 14.00
C PHE A 108 5.56 4.31 14.79
N ASN A 109 4.66 5.14 14.28
CA ASN A 109 4.13 6.32 14.95
C ASN A 109 2.69 6.59 14.49
N LYS A 110 1.72 6.10 15.28
CA LYS A 110 0.29 6.25 14.99
C LYS A 110 -0.23 7.68 15.05
N ASN A 111 0.50 8.64 15.62
CA ASN A 111 -0.01 9.99 15.85
C ASN A 111 0.56 11.04 14.90
N ASN A 112 1.66 10.74 14.20
CA ASN A 112 2.32 11.67 13.30
C ASN A 112 2.81 10.95 12.04
N PRO A 113 1.90 10.40 11.20
CA PRO A 113 2.29 9.71 9.99
C PRO A 113 2.96 10.66 8.97
N GLY A 114 3.83 10.12 8.12
CA GLY A 114 4.53 10.86 7.08
C GLY A 114 6.02 11.08 7.37
N ILE A 115 6.62 12.05 6.71
CA ILE A 115 8.07 12.31 6.80
C ILE A 115 8.34 13.43 7.81
N THR A 116 9.25 13.17 8.74
CA THR A 116 9.84 14.21 9.60
C THR A 116 11.32 14.34 9.25
N ARG A 117 11.72 15.50 8.70
CA ARG A 117 13.12 15.80 8.42
C ARG A 117 13.92 15.80 9.72
N ALA A 118 15.03 15.09 9.72
CA ALA A 118 15.89 15.04 10.89
C ALA A 118 16.77 16.29 10.97
N ASN A 119 17.16 16.67 12.18
CA ASN A 119 18.12 17.74 12.39
C ASN A 119 19.55 17.26 12.08
N ALA A 120 20.50 18.21 12.00
CA ALA A 120 21.89 17.91 11.64
C ALA A 120 22.63 16.99 12.64
N SER A 121 22.14 16.85 13.87
CA SER A 121 22.73 15.95 14.89
C SER A 121 22.22 14.51 14.83
N SER A 122 21.19 14.25 14.02
CA SER A 122 20.67 12.90 13.81
C SER A 122 21.59 12.08 12.90
N PRO A 123 21.81 10.78 13.17
CA PRO A 123 22.49 9.89 12.23
C PRO A 123 21.65 9.58 10.99
N TYR A 124 20.34 9.86 11.04
CA TYR A 124 19.39 9.62 9.96
C TYR A 124 19.08 10.89 9.19
N ARG A 125 18.82 10.76 7.88
CA ARG A 125 18.38 11.85 6.98
C ARG A 125 16.96 12.32 7.29
N ALA A 126 16.07 11.37 7.58
CA ALA A 126 14.71 11.64 7.97
C ALA A 126 14.12 10.45 8.75
N TYR A 127 13.03 10.73 9.45
CA TYR A 127 12.15 9.73 10.04
C TYR A 127 10.95 9.51 9.13
N ILE A 128 10.67 8.26 8.80
CA ILE A 128 9.51 7.83 8.02
C ILE A 128 8.52 7.20 9.01
N ASN A 129 7.51 7.97 9.38
CA ASN A 129 6.54 7.60 10.40
C ASN A 129 5.38 6.84 9.76
N ILE A 130 5.25 5.56 10.08
CA ILE A 130 4.17 4.70 9.60
C ILE A 130 3.09 4.60 10.70
N PRO A 131 1.80 4.83 10.40
CA PRO A 131 0.73 4.82 11.40
C PRO A 131 0.29 3.41 11.81
N THR A 132 0.80 2.38 11.14
CA THR A 132 0.42 0.98 11.27
C THR A 132 1.67 0.14 11.54
N PRO A 133 1.57 -0.97 12.30
CA PRO A 133 2.73 -1.82 12.60
C PRO A 133 3.22 -2.56 11.36
N TYR A 134 2.38 -2.71 10.34
CA TYR A 134 2.70 -3.43 9.10
C TYR A 134 2.60 -2.48 7.90
N ALA A 135 3.57 -2.56 7.00
CA ALA A 135 3.64 -1.72 5.82
C ALA A 135 4.34 -2.43 4.64
N ILE A 136 4.30 -1.79 3.48
CA ILE A 136 5.14 -2.14 2.33
C ILE A 136 5.92 -0.91 1.91
N SER A 137 7.20 -1.08 1.59
CA SER A 137 7.94 -0.11 0.79
C SER A 137 8.06 -0.63 -0.64
N LEU A 138 7.85 0.25 -1.62
CA LEU A 138 8.11 -0.04 -3.03
C LEU A 138 9.05 1.04 -3.57
N ILE A 139 10.22 0.59 -3.98
CA ILE A 139 11.29 1.39 -4.55
C ILE A 139 11.24 1.22 -6.07
N ARG A 140 11.22 2.33 -6.80
CA ARG A 140 11.28 2.36 -8.25
C ARG A 140 12.58 3.05 -8.65
N ILE A 141 13.34 2.47 -9.56
CA ILE A 141 14.55 3.07 -10.12
C ILE A 141 14.42 3.05 -11.62
N LEU A 142 14.47 4.22 -12.27
CA LEU A 142 14.45 4.35 -13.72
C LEU A 142 15.55 3.48 -14.34
N VAL A 143 15.23 2.80 -15.43
CA VAL A 143 16.17 1.98 -16.19
C VAL A 143 15.91 2.20 -17.68
N GLN A 144 16.97 2.34 -18.46
CA GLN A 144 16.86 2.22 -19.91
C GLN A 144 16.75 0.73 -20.28
N PRO A 145 15.93 0.35 -21.28
CA PRO A 145 15.69 -1.06 -21.62
C PRO A 145 16.87 -1.67 -22.40
N ASN A 146 18.06 -1.67 -21.80
CA ASN A 146 19.28 -2.32 -22.30
C ASN A 146 20.07 -2.93 -21.14
N ASP A 147 20.86 -3.96 -21.45
CA ASP A 147 21.56 -4.76 -20.43
C ASP A 147 22.60 -3.95 -19.64
N ALA A 148 23.24 -2.96 -20.27
CA ALA A 148 24.25 -2.14 -19.62
C ALA A 148 23.65 -1.27 -18.51
N ASP A 149 22.53 -0.59 -18.79
CA ASP A 149 21.84 0.21 -17.78
C ASP A 149 21.14 -0.67 -16.72
N ALA A 150 20.61 -1.83 -17.13
CA ALA A 150 20.06 -2.80 -16.19
C ALA A 150 21.11 -3.26 -15.17
N ALA A 151 22.35 -3.56 -15.61
CA ALA A 151 23.44 -3.93 -14.72
C ALA A 151 23.80 -2.81 -13.72
N VAL A 152 23.77 -1.55 -14.14
CA VAL A 152 23.97 -0.39 -13.24
C VAL A 152 22.87 -0.35 -12.17
N VAL A 153 21.60 -0.48 -12.57
CA VAL A 153 20.48 -0.49 -11.63
C VAL A 153 20.53 -1.70 -10.71
N HIS A 154 21.00 -2.86 -11.19
CA HIS A 154 21.20 -4.03 -10.34
C HIS A 154 22.23 -3.76 -9.24
N GLY A 155 23.34 -3.10 -9.57
CA GLY A 155 24.34 -2.69 -8.59
C GLY A 155 23.82 -1.67 -7.56
N ILE A 156 22.86 -0.81 -7.94
CA ILE A 156 22.16 0.08 -7.00
C ILE A 156 21.26 -0.74 -6.07
N GLN A 157 20.43 -1.62 -6.65
CA GLN A 157 19.55 -2.52 -5.90
C GLN A 157 20.35 -3.34 -4.87
N ASP A 158 21.50 -3.87 -5.28
CA ASP A 158 22.41 -4.65 -4.43
C ASP A 158 22.98 -3.89 -3.24
N GLN A 159 22.86 -2.57 -3.18
CA GLN A 159 23.31 -1.75 -2.06
C GLN A 159 22.16 -1.29 -1.15
N LEU A 160 20.90 -1.50 -1.53
CA LEU A 160 19.76 -1.24 -0.67
C LEU A 160 19.78 -2.19 0.52
N ARG A 161 19.66 -1.67 1.74
CA ARG A 161 19.69 -2.48 2.97
C ARG A 161 18.62 -2.03 3.95
N ILE A 162 18.09 -3.01 4.68
CA ILE A 162 17.24 -2.79 5.85
C ILE A 162 17.95 -3.39 7.05
N THR A 163 18.13 -2.59 8.10
CA THR A 163 18.71 -3.03 9.37
C THR A 163 17.69 -2.82 10.49
N PRO A 164 17.17 -3.89 11.11
CA PRO A 164 16.24 -3.76 12.24
C PRO A 164 16.92 -3.19 13.48
N VAL A 165 16.24 -2.26 14.14
CA VAL A 165 16.60 -1.65 15.43
C VAL A 165 15.52 -2.00 16.44
N ARG A 166 15.90 -2.66 17.53
CA ARG A 166 14.93 -3.21 18.48
C ARG A 166 14.16 -2.10 19.18
N ARG A 167 12.83 -2.19 19.21
CA ARG A 167 11.98 -1.30 20.02
C ARG A 167 12.03 -1.73 21.48
N ALA A 168 11.87 -0.75 22.38
CA ALA A 168 11.78 -1.02 23.81
C ALA A 168 10.54 -1.84 24.18
N LYS A 169 9.40 -1.59 23.50
CA LYS A 169 8.13 -2.28 23.71
C LYS A 169 7.50 -2.67 22.38
N PRO A 170 7.01 -3.92 22.23
CA PRO A 170 6.18 -4.31 21.10
C PRO A 170 4.90 -3.46 21.03
N VAL A 171 4.43 -3.16 19.82
CA VAL A 171 3.18 -2.43 19.58
C VAL A 171 2.08 -3.29 18.95
N ALA A 172 2.44 -4.46 18.44
CA ALA A 172 1.56 -5.45 17.83
C ALA A 172 2.24 -6.84 17.88
N PRO A 173 1.54 -7.93 17.54
CA PRO A 173 2.17 -9.20 17.20
C PRO A 173 3.14 -9.06 16.01
N ARG A 174 4.06 -10.02 15.84
CA ARG A 174 4.87 -10.07 14.62
C ARG A 174 4.01 -10.46 13.42
N LEU A 175 4.30 -9.86 12.27
CA LEU A 175 3.63 -10.23 11.02
C LEU A 175 4.18 -11.56 10.50
N ASP A 176 3.37 -12.61 10.59
CA ASP A 176 3.63 -13.86 9.87
C ASP A 176 3.03 -13.77 8.47
N LEU A 177 3.89 -13.68 7.45
CA LEU A 177 3.46 -13.60 6.04
C LEU A 177 2.70 -14.84 5.58
N LYS A 178 2.78 -15.98 6.28
CA LYS A 178 1.98 -17.18 5.98
C LYS A 178 0.48 -16.96 6.10
N ILE A 179 0.03 -15.90 6.79
CA ILE A 179 -1.39 -15.52 6.80
C ILE A 179 -1.94 -15.29 5.39
N PHE A 180 -1.09 -14.83 4.46
CA PHE A 180 -1.44 -14.59 3.06
C PHE A 180 -1.42 -15.87 2.23
N GLU A 181 -1.06 -17.01 2.79
CA GLU A 181 -1.11 -18.32 2.13
C GLU A 181 -2.16 -19.25 2.76
N ASP A 182 -2.76 -18.86 3.89
CA ASP A 182 -3.73 -19.69 4.60
C ASP A 182 -5.05 -19.81 3.80
N PRO A 183 -5.39 -21.01 3.29
CA PRO A 183 -6.62 -21.21 2.52
C PRO A 183 -7.89 -21.03 3.36
N LYS A 184 -7.81 -20.95 4.70
CA LYS A 184 -8.96 -20.62 5.55
C LYS A 184 -9.24 -19.13 5.63
N ILE A 185 -8.26 -18.30 5.26
CA ILE A 185 -8.34 -16.83 5.34
C ILE A 185 -8.44 -16.22 3.95
N MET A 186 -7.61 -16.66 3.01
CA MET A 186 -7.49 -16.02 1.70
C MET A 186 -8.56 -16.45 0.71
N PRO A 187 -8.94 -15.58 -0.26
CA PRO A 187 -9.71 -15.98 -1.42
C PRO A 187 -9.11 -17.18 -2.15
N GLY A 188 -9.94 -18.10 -2.62
CA GLY A 188 -9.47 -19.29 -3.34
C GLY A 188 -10.48 -20.44 -3.27
N SER A 189 -10.00 -21.67 -3.15
CA SER A 189 -10.84 -22.87 -3.18
C SER A 189 -11.84 -22.99 -2.01
N ARG A 190 -11.58 -22.32 -0.88
CA ARG A 190 -12.43 -22.41 0.32
C ARG A 190 -13.23 -21.14 0.64
N ASN A 191 -12.86 -20.00 0.06
CA ASN A 191 -13.49 -18.72 0.35
C ASN A 191 -13.72 -17.99 -0.97
N THR A 192 -14.87 -17.36 -1.12
CA THR A 192 -15.05 -16.38 -2.21
C THR A 192 -14.10 -15.21 -2.02
N LEU A 193 -13.98 -14.35 -3.05
CA LEU A 193 -13.20 -13.11 -2.94
C LEU A 193 -13.66 -12.26 -1.75
N GLU A 194 -14.97 -12.06 -1.62
CA GLU A 194 -15.57 -11.25 -0.55
C GLU A 194 -15.30 -11.84 0.82
N GLU A 195 -15.54 -13.14 0.99
CA GLU A 195 -15.34 -13.80 2.28
C GLU A 195 -13.87 -13.75 2.69
N GLY A 196 -12.95 -14.01 1.76
CA GLY A 196 -11.51 -14.00 2.06
C GLY A 196 -10.99 -12.60 2.39
N VAL A 197 -11.44 -11.57 1.65
CA VAL A 197 -11.13 -10.16 1.95
C VAL A 197 -11.58 -9.79 3.37
N LEU A 198 -12.79 -10.17 3.76
CA LEU A 198 -13.35 -9.85 5.07
C LEU A 198 -12.68 -10.65 6.21
N LYS A 199 -12.33 -11.91 5.98
CA LYS A 199 -11.56 -12.73 6.94
C LYS A 199 -10.17 -12.16 7.17
N LEU A 200 -9.47 -11.77 6.10
CA LEU A 200 -8.15 -11.15 6.20
C LEU A 200 -8.23 -9.79 6.92
N ALA A 201 -9.22 -8.96 6.57
CA ALA A 201 -9.45 -7.69 7.24
C ALA A 201 -9.74 -7.89 8.73
N ALA A 202 -10.54 -8.89 9.10
CA ALA A 202 -10.82 -9.21 10.51
C ALA A 202 -9.55 -9.56 11.29
N LYS A 203 -8.60 -10.28 10.66
CA LYS A 203 -7.33 -10.67 11.27
C LYS A 203 -6.40 -9.50 11.52
N LEU A 204 -6.34 -8.54 10.59
CA LEU A 204 -5.36 -7.45 10.63
C LEU A 204 -5.90 -6.18 11.30
N ALA A 205 -7.21 -5.90 11.21
CA ALA A 205 -7.81 -4.67 11.72
C ALA A 205 -7.55 -4.35 13.21
N PRO A 206 -7.44 -5.34 14.14
CA PRO A 206 -7.17 -5.05 15.55
C PRO A 206 -5.86 -4.28 15.78
N ASP A 207 -4.85 -4.51 14.94
CA ASP A 207 -3.53 -3.87 15.05
C ASP A 207 -3.29 -2.82 13.95
N ASN A 208 -4.17 -2.77 12.94
CA ASN A 208 -4.00 -1.98 11.72
C ASN A 208 -5.11 -0.94 11.59
N GLU A 209 -5.11 0.05 12.48
CA GLU A 209 -6.08 1.15 12.49
C GLU A 209 -5.92 2.10 11.29
N PRO A 210 -6.97 2.87 10.92
CA PRO A 210 -6.83 3.99 9.99
C PRO A 210 -5.69 4.96 10.33
N ALA A 211 -5.03 5.45 9.27
CA ALA A 211 -4.00 6.49 9.37
C ALA A 211 -4.59 7.81 9.92
N VAL A 212 -5.83 8.13 9.53
CA VAL A 212 -6.57 9.29 10.02
C VAL A 212 -7.12 8.98 11.42
N ILE A 213 -6.64 9.69 12.44
CA ILE A 213 -7.00 9.45 13.85
C ILE A 213 -8.51 9.61 14.06
N ALA A 214 -9.12 10.63 13.45
CA ALA A 214 -10.56 10.90 13.53
C ALA A 214 -11.42 9.74 12.99
N ASP A 215 -10.84 8.88 12.14
CA ASP A 215 -11.58 7.77 11.54
C ASP A 215 -11.64 6.52 12.39
N ARG A 216 -10.70 6.35 13.33
CA ARG A 216 -10.49 5.08 14.03
C ARG A 216 -11.73 4.57 14.73
N SER A 217 -12.43 5.45 15.45
CA SER A 217 -13.61 5.08 16.22
C SER A 217 -14.77 4.64 15.33
N TRP A 218 -15.11 5.43 14.31
CA TRP A 218 -16.26 5.10 13.44
C TRP A 218 -15.95 3.94 12.51
N VAL A 219 -14.70 3.82 12.02
CA VAL A 219 -14.25 2.67 11.22
C VAL A 219 -14.34 1.40 12.06
N SER A 220 -13.78 1.39 13.27
CA SER A 220 -13.85 0.23 14.16
C SER A 220 -15.30 -0.19 14.44
N ALA A 221 -16.19 0.76 14.74
CA ALA A 221 -17.61 0.47 14.93
C ALA A 221 -18.28 -0.10 13.67
N THR A 222 -17.94 0.43 12.49
CA THR A 222 -18.47 -0.04 11.20
C THR A 222 -18.00 -1.47 10.91
N LEU A 223 -16.71 -1.76 11.10
CA LEU A 223 -16.15 -3.10 10.91
C LEU A 223 -16.79 -4.12 11.88
N GLN A 224 -16.99 -3.74 13.14
CA GLN A 224 -17.72 -4.58 14.10
C GLN A 224 -19.17 -4.84 13.67
N GLY A 225 -19.88 -3.80 13.22
CA GLY A 225 -21.23 -3.93 12.69
C GLY A 225 -21.32 -4.73 11.38
N ALA A 226 -20.21 -4.87 10.65
CA ALA A 226 -20.07 -5.76 9.50
C ALA A 226 -19.75 -7.21 9.89
N GLY A 227 -19.53 -7.50 11.17
CA GLY A 227 -19.22 -8.83 11.68
C GLY A 227 -17.73 -9.15 11.82
N LEU A 228 -16.83 -8.15 11.72
CA LEU A 228 -15.41 -8.31 12.02
C LEU A 228 -15.20 -8.10 13.53
N ASN A 229 -14.92 -9.18 14.26
CA ASN A 229 -14.78 -9.14 15.71
C ASN A 229 -13.63 -10.04 16.17
N LYS A 230 -12.72 -9.49 16.99
CA LYS A 230 -11.62 -10.21 17.64
C LYS A 230 -10.84 -11.16 16.70
N GLY A 231 -10.44 -10.67 15.52
CA GLY A 231 -9.65 -11.51 14.60
C GLY A 231 -10.46 -12.51 13.79
N SER A 232 -11.80 -12.41 13.77
CA SER A 232 -12.70 -13.32 13.05
C SER A 232 -13.79 -12.57 12.31
N PHE A 233 -14.24 -13.12 11.18
CA PHE A 233 -15.37 -12.62 10.43
C PHE A 233 -16.56 -13.57 10.57
N LYS A 234 -17.72 -13.03 10.91
CA LYS A 234 -19.01 -13.73 10.85
C LYS A 234 -20.02 -12.84 10.18
N GLN A 235 -20.46 -13.24 8.99
CA GLN A 235 -21.44 -12.48 8.21
C GLN A 235 -22.72 -12.21 9.03
N PRO A 236 -23.17 -10.95 9.13
CA PRO A 236 -24.43 -10.61 9.79
C PRO A 236 -25.64 -11.24 9.06
N LYS A 237 -26.64 -11.70 9.83
CA LYS A 237 -27.88 -12.28 9.25
C LYS A 237 -28.56 -11.28 8.31
N GLY A 238 -29.08 -11.79 7.18
CA GLY A 238 -29.83 -10.99 6.20
C GLY A 238 -28.97 -10.03 5.36
N THR A 239 -27.65 -10.20 5.36
CA THR A 239 -26.74 -9.49 4.44
C THR A 239 -26.33 -10.39 3.28
N ASN A 240 -25.77 -9.80 2.22
CA ASN A 240 -25.29 -10.51 1.04
C ASN A 240 -23.89 -9.99 0.64
N LEU A 241 -22.91 -10.90 0.57
CA LEU A 241 -21.52 -10.59 0.23
C LEU A 241 -21.38 -10.06 -1.19
N THR A 242 -22.00 -10.71 -2.18
CA THR A 242 -21.98 -10.29 -3.58
C THR A 242 -22.62 -8.91 -3.77
N ALA A 243 -23.74 -8.64 -3.08
CA ALA A 243 -24.33 -7.30 -3.10
C ALA A 243 -23.39 -6.25 -2.48
N ALA A 244 -22.59 -6.64 -1.48
CA ALA A 244 -21.62 -5.75 -0.86
C ALA A 244 -20.48 -5.37 -1.82
N SER A 245 -19.91 -6.35 -2.53
CA SER A 245 -18.84 -6.11 -3.52
C SER A 245 -19.34 -5.36 -4.76
N LEU A 246 -20.55 -5.67 -5.24
CA LEU A 246 -21.19 -4.90 -6.31
C LEU A 246 -21.41 -3.44 -5.90
N ALA A 247 -21.90 -3.19 -4.70
CA ALA A 247 -22.08 -1.83 -4.19
C ALA A 247 -20.74 -1.08 -4.04
N ALA A 248 -19.68 -1.77 -3.61
CA ALA A 248 -18.33 -1.20 -3.56
C ALA A 248 -17.83 -0.81 -4.97
N ASN A 249 -18.02 -1.67 -5.98
CA ASN A 249 -17.67 -1.34 -7.36
C ASN A 249 -18.48 -0.15 -7.90
N SER A 250 -19.79 -0.15 -7.67
CA SER A 250 -20.66 0.96 -8.10
C SER A 250 -20.34 2.28 -7.39
N SER A 251 -19.72 2.25 -6.21
CA SER A 251 -19.32 3.47 -5.50
C SER A 251 -18.20 4.24 -6.20
N ILE A 252 -17.35 3.56 -6.98
CA ILE A 252 -16.28 4.17 -7.77
C ILE A 252 -16.87 5.10 -8.85
N VAL A 253 -17.86 4.60 -9.60
CA VAL A 253 -18.54 5.37 -10.65
C VAL A 253 -19.20 6.63 -10.07
N LYS A 254 -19.78 6.51 -8.87
CA LYS A 254 -20.37 7.66 -8.16
C LYS A 254 -19.30 8.67 -7.76
N GLU A 255 -18.14 8.21 -7.29
CA GLU A 255 -17.01 9.08 -6.91
C GLU A 255 -16.51 9.89 -8.12
N PHE A 256 -16.36 9.25 -9.28
CA PHE A 256 -15.91 9.91 -10.52
C PHE A 256 -16.92 10.95 -11.04
N SER A 257 -18.19 10.82 -10.66
CA SER A 257 -19.24 11.78 -11.00
C SER A 257 -19.28 12.99 -10.07
N VAL A 258 -18.53 13.00 -8.96
CA VAL A 258 -18.47 14.13 -8.04
C VAL A 258 -17.70 15.29 -8.69
N PRO A 259 -18.26 16.51 -8.74
CA PRO A 259 -17.54 17.67 -9.27
C PRO A 259 -16.20 17.88 -8.55
N GLY A 260 -15.12 18.05 -9.33
CA GLY A 260 -13.77 18.22 -8.82
C GLY A 260 -13.03 16.92 -8.46
N PHE A 261 -13.64 15.75 -8.66
CA PHE A 261 -12.94 14.47 -8.48
C PHE A 261 -11.93 14.19 -9.60
N LEU A 262 -12.29 14.53 -10.85
CA LEU A 262 -11.44 14.36 -12.03
C LEU A 262 -11.08 15.73 -12.61
N ASP A 263 -9.79 15.97 -12.82
CA ASP A 263 -9.33 17.08 -13.65
C ASP A 263 -9.47 16.70 -15.12
N ARG A 264 -10.10 17.56 -15.90
CA ARG A 264 -10.22 17.42 -17.36
C ARG A 264 -8.97 18.01 -18.00
N LEU A 265 -8.20 17.18 -18.71
CA LEU A 265 -6.98 17.60 -19.41
C LEU A 265 -7.24 17.97 -20.89
N GLY A 266 -8.50 17.86 -21.34
CA GLY A 266 -8.89 18.02 -22.75
C GLY A 266 -8.81 16.69 -23.52
N ASN A 267 -9.51 16.60 -24.66
CA ASN A 267 -9.55 15.41 -25.53
C ASN A 267 -9.86 14.11 -24.77
N ASP A 268 -10.85 14.15 -23.89
CA ASP A 268 -11.29 13.04 -23.03
C ASP A 268 -10.25 12.47 -22.06
N TRP A 269 -9.09 13.10 -21.93
CA TRP A 269 -8.12 12.78 -20.89
C TRP A 269 -8.56 13.35 -19.55
N ILE A 270 -8.42 12.49 -18.54
CA ILE A 270 -8.72 12.80 -17.15
C ILE A 270 -7.54 12.46 -16.25
N LEU A 271 -7.52 13.09 -15.08
CA LEU A 271 -6.57 12.80 -14.02
C LEU A 271 -7.28 12.84 -12.65
N PRO A 272 -7.18 11.81 -11.80
CA PRO A 272 -7.86 11.79 -10.48
C PRO A 272 -7.26 12.79 -9.51
N ASN A 273 -8.08 13.62 -8.84
CA ASN A 273 -7.66 14.71 -7.94
C ASN A 273 -6.54 14.28 -6.96
N PRO A 274 -5.49 15.11 -6.72
CA PRO A 274 -4.37 14.75 -5.85
C PRO A 274 -4.77 14.35 -4.43
N GLU A 275 -5.86 14.89 -3.86
CA GLU A 275 -6.32 14.53 -2.51
C GLU A 275 -6.87 13.09 -2.43
N ASN A 276 -7.16 12.48 -3.59
CA ASN A 276 -7.76 11.16 -3.71
C ASN A 276 -6.81 10.14 -4.38
N PHE A 277 -5.52 10.46 -4.52
CA PHE A 277 -4.58 9.65 -5.29
C PHE A 277 -3.21 9.51 -4.62
N GLY A 278 -2.79 8.28 -4.34
CA GLY A 278 -1.60 7.98 -3.53
C GLY A 278 -1.93 8.01 -2.03
N ASN A 279 -1.95 9.19 -1.43
CA ASN A 279 -2.27 9.39 -0.02
C ASN A 279 -3.78 9.63 0.20
N PHE A 280 -4.54 8.54 0.33
CA PHE A 280 -6.00 8.59 0.30
C PHE A 280 -6.68 9.20 1.53
N ARG A 281 -5.98 9.40 2.67
CA ARG A 281 -6.60 9.88 3.91
C ARG A 281 -7.89 9.10 4.26
N SER A 282 -9.05 9.77 4.26
CA SER A 282 -10.39 9.19 4.50
C SER A 282 -11.14 8.78 3.21
N ALA A 283 -10.54 8.94 2.03
CA ALA A 283 -11.10 8.53 0.74
C ALA A 283 -10.98 7.01 0.52
N TYR A 284 -11.71 6.22 1.33
CA TYR A 284 -11.65 4.76 1.28
C TYR A 284 -12.10 4.17 -0.05
N VAL A 285 -13.03 4.82 -0.76
CA VAL A 285 -13.47 4.37 -2.10
C VAL A 285 -12.36 4.59 -3.11
N SER A 286 -11.70 5.75 -3.11
CA SER A 286 -10.51 6.01 -3.94
C SER A 286 -9.36 5.03 -3.65
N ARG A 287 -9.12 4.70 -2.38
CA ARG A 287 -8.15 3.68 -1.97
C ARG A 287 -8.51 2.30 -2.51
N TYR A 288 -9.79 1.92 -2.43
CA TYR A 288 -10.32 0.68 -2.98
C TYR A 288 -10.16 0.62 -4.50
N SER A 289 -10.57 1.68 -5.21
CA SER A 289 -10.45 1.81 -6.66
C SER A 289 -8.98 1.65 -7.11
N SER A 290 -8.07 2.35 -6.45
CA SER A 290 -6.63 2.24 -6.73
C SER A 290 -6.11 0.84 -6.43
N ALA A 291 -6.52 0.20 -5.34
CA ALA A 291 -6.12 -1.18 -5.05
C ALA A 291 -6.64 -2.17 -6.12
N ALA A 292 -7.84 -1.96 -6.65
CA ALA A 292 -8.43 -2.79 -7.69
C ALA A 292 -7.77 -2.59 -9.06
N THR A 293 -7.33 -1.37 -9.39
CA THR A 293 -6.91 -1.02 -10.76
C THR A 293 -5.41 -0.77 -10.93
N GLY A 294 -4.70 -0.38 -9.86
CA GLY A 294 -3.29 0.00 -9.86
C GLY A 294 -2.74 0.14 -8.44
N TYR A 295 -2.57 -0.97 -7.71
CA TYR A 295 -2.13 -0.93 -6.31
C TYR A 295 -0.76 -0.25 -6.13
N LEU A 296 -0.58 0.51 -5.04
CA LEU A 296 0.61 1.34 -4.75
C LEU A 296 0.85 2.46 -5.77
N VAL A 297 -0.22 3.15 -6.18
CA VAL A 297 -0.10 4.43 -6.90
C VAL A 297 0.64 5.45 -6.04
N LEU A 298 1.43 6.28 -6.72
CA LEU A 298 2.16 7.39 -6.12
C LEU A 298 1.29 8.66 -6.09
N THR A 299 1.57 9.57 -5.17
CA THR A 299 1.04 10.94 -5.17
C THR A 299 1.47 11.67 -6.44
N ARG A 300 0.65 12.63 -6.86
CA ARG A 300 0.82 13.32 -8.14
C ARG A 300 2.13 14.09 -8.29
N ASP A 301 2.74 14.52 -7.18
CA ASP A 301 4.07 15.15 -7.20
C ASP A 301 5.18 14.18 -7.60
N GLN A 302 4.93 12.87 -7.50
CA GLN A 302 5.88 11.83 -7.89
C GLN A 302 5.62 11.24 -9.26
N ASN A 303 4.36 11.05 -9.63
CA ASN A 303 4.01 10.53 -10.94
C ASN A 303 2.57 10.90 -11.34
N LEU A 304 2.33 11.10 -12.63
CA LEU A 304 1.01 11.35 -13.18
C LEU A 304 0.50 10.10 -13.92
N TYR A 305 -0.79 9.81 -13.78
CA TYR A 305 -1.45 8.68 -14.43
C TYR A 305 -2.70 9.13 -15.18
N PRO A 306 -2.56 9.89 -16.29
CA PRO A 306 -3.70 10.26 -17.10
C PRO A 306 -4.39 9.01 -17.66
N ALA A 307 -5.71 9.04 -17.75
CA ALA A 307 -6.51 8.00 -18.39
C ALA A 307 -7.53 8.61 -19.34
N LEU A 308 -7.96 7.85 -20.34
CA LEU A 308 -9.13 8.22 -21.15
C LEU A 308 -10.41 7.96 -20.37
N LEU A 309 -11.36 8.90 -20.42
CA LEU A 309 -12.63 8.83 -19.69
C LEU A 309 -13.41 7.54 -19.99
N GLU A 310 -13.39 7.05 -21.23
CA GLU A 310 -14.10 5.81 -21.62
C GLU A 310 -13.48 4.54 -21.01
N LEU A 311 -12.25 4.63 -20.50
CA LEU A 311 -11.49 3.52 -19.91
C LEU A 311 -11.34 3.65 -18.38
N ALA A 312 -11.96 4.65 -17.77
CA ALA A 312 -11.88 4.98 -16.35
C ALA A 312 -13.20 4.69 -15.63
#